data_AF-A0A927N1S6-F1
#
_entry.id   AF-A0A927N1S6-F1
#
_cell.length_a   1.000
_cell.length_b   1.000
_cell.length_c   1.000
_cell.angle_alpha   90.00
_cell.angle_beta   90.00
_cell.angle_gamma   90.00
#
_symmetry.space_group_name_H-M   'P 1'
#
loop_
_entity.id
_entity.type
_entity.pdbx_description
1 polymer ?
#
loop_
_entity_poly.entity_id
_entity_poly.type
_entity_poly.pdbx_seq_one_letter_code
_entity_poly.pdbx_strand_id
1 'polypeptide(L)'
;MWKLEALRRALGDHPLTVTSGFRSRACNSAVGGASNSRHLYGDAADVVSGSASLCRIVQEARNHGFGGLFGPGYPDHDDHIHTDGRSGFGWDAPNCGV
;
A
#
# COMPACT_ATOMS: atom_id res chain seq x y z
N MET A 1 -6.01 -9.36 2.06
CA MET A 1 -5.06 -10.41 2.50
C MET A 1 -4.52 -11.26 1.35
N TRP A 2 -5.32 -11.99 0.56
CA TRP A 2 -4.79 -12.87 -0.50
C TRP A 2 -3.89 -12.18 -1.54
N LYS A 3 -4.20 -10.95 -1.95
CA LYS A 3 -3.34 -10.14 -2.84
C LYS A 3 -1.96 -9.86 -2.22
N LEU A 4 -1.92 -9.59 -0.91
CA LEU A 4 -0.68 -9.36 -0.17
C LEU A 4 0.16 -10.65 -0.07
N GLU A 5 -0.48 -11.81 0.09
CA GLU A 5 0.24 -13.09 0.08
C GLU A 5 0.85 -13.38 -1.30
N ALA A 6 0.11 -13.10 -2.38
CA ALA A 6 0.65 -13.22 -3.74
C ALA A 6 1.86 -12.30 -3.95
N LEU A 7 1.77 -11.03 -3.51
CA LEU A 7 2.87 -10.07 -3.52
C LEU A 7 4.06 -10.56 -2.69
N ARG A 8 3.83 -11.04 -1.47
CA ARG A 8 4.87 -11.58 -0.57
C ARG A 8 5.67 -12.70 -1.25
N ARG A 9 4.98 -13.64 -1.91
CA ARG A 9 5.64 -14.71 -2.67
C ARG A 9 6.42 -14.18 -3.88
N ALA A 10 5.88 -13.20 -4.61
CA ALA A 10 6.57 -12.57 -5.75
C ALA A 10 7.82 -11.78 -5.33
N LEU A 11 7.85 -11.27 -4.10
CA LEU A 11 9.01 -10.59 -3.50
C LEU A 11 10.06 -11.55 -2.91
N GLY A 12 9.97 -12.85 -3.20
CA GLY A 12 10.96 -13.84 -2.77
C GLY A 12 10.62 -14.55 -1.46
N ASP A 13 9.33 -14.57 -1.07
CA ASP A 13 8.83 -15.35 0.06
C ASP A 13 9.36 -14.90 1.45
N HIS A 14 9.88 -13.67 1.53
CA HIS A 14 10.26 -13.02 2.78
C HIS A 14 9.07 -12.32 3.47
N PRO A 15 9.15 -12.00 4.78
CA PRO A 15 8.10 -11.26 5.46
C PRO A 15 7.79 -9.90 4.79
N LEU A 16 6.51 -9.66 4.53
CA LEU A 16 5.95 -8.37 4.17
C LEU A 16 5.17 -7.85 5.38
N THR A 17 5.67 -6.79 6.01
CA THR A 17 5.12 -6.27 7.27
C THR A 17 3.98 -5.31 6.95
N VAL A 18 2.79 -5.58 7.50
CA VAL A 18 1.65 -4.66 7.45
C VAL A 18 1.76 -3.72 8.65
N THR A 19 1.93 -2.42 8.39
CA THR A 19 2.06 -1.39 9.44
C THR A 19 0.72 -0.74 9.78
N SER A 20 -0.21 -0.72 8.83
CA SER A 20 -1.56 -0.18 9.01
C SER A 20 -2.56 -0.90 8.10
N GLY A 21 -3.80 -1.03 8.58
CA GLY A 21 -4.89 -1.74 7.93
C GLY A 21 -6.21 -1.00 8.12
N PHE A 22 -7.27 -1.66 8.57
CA PHE A 22 -8.52 -0.95 8.85
C PHE A 22 -8.33 0.21 9.85
N ARG A 23 -8.93 1.37 9.55
CA ARG A 23 -9.01 2.52 10.47
C ARG A 23 -10.47 2.87 10.70
N SER A 24 -10.86 3.05 11.97
CA SER A 24 -12.13 3.70 12.29
C SER A 24 -12.10 5.17 11.83
N ARG A 25 -13.26 5.83 11.75
CA ARG A 25 -13.31 7.28 11.44
C ARG A 25 -12.48 8.10 12.43
N ALA A 26 -12.51 7.75 13.71
CA ALA A 26 -11.72 8.42 14.74
C ALA A 26 -10.22 8.22 14.51
N CYS A 27 -9.77 6.98 14.25
CA CYS A 27 -8.36 6.70 13.96
C CYS A 27 -7.89 7.41 12.68
N ASN A 28 -8.70 7.41 11.62
CA ASN A 28 -8.36 8.08 10.36
C ASN A 28 -8.26 9.60 10.54
N SER A 29 -9.19 10.20 11.30
CA SER A 29 -9.13 11.64 11.61
C SER A 29 -7.92 11.99 12.47
N ALA A 30 -7.54 11.15 13.43
CA ALA A 30 -6.40 11.40 14.32
C ALA A 30 -5.06 11.44 13.58
N VAL A 31 -4.94 10.74 12.46
CA VAL A 31 -3.74 10.74 11.60
C VAL A 31 -3.85 11.70 10.41
N GLY A 32 -4.88 12.56 10.36
CA GLY A 32 -5.10 13.47 9.23
C GLY A 32 -5.46 12.78 7.91
N GLY A 33 -5.93 11.53 7.97
CA GLY A 33 -6.24 10.74 6.80
C GLY A 33 -7.39 11.31 5.96
N ALA A 34 -7.34 11.08 4.65
CA ALA A 34 -8.35 11.56 3.72
C ALA A 34 -9.77 11.06 4.07
N SER A 35 -10.77 11.90 3.79
CA SER A 35 -12.20 11.60 4.07
C SER A 35 -12.73 10.39 3.29
N ASN A 36 -12.12 10.10 2.13
CA ASN A 36 -12.41 8.97 1.26
C ASN A 36 -11.35 7.85 1.35
N SER A 37 -10.55 7.81 2.44
CA SER A 37 -9.50 6.80 2.61
C SER A 37 -10.04 5.37 2.55
N ARG A 38 -9.35 4.50 1.81
CA ARG A 38 -9.68 3.08 1.68
C ARG A 38 -9.46 2.28 2.98
N HIS A 39 -8.66 2.79 3.91
CA HIS A 39 -8.53 2.20 5.25
C HIS A 39 -9.86 2.19 6.02
N LEU A 40 -10.78 3.13 5.74
CA LEU A 40 -12.11 3.18 6.35
C LEU A 40 -13.01 2.01 5.91
N TYR A 41 -12.67 1.34 4.82
CA TYR A 41 -13.46 0.26 4.21
C TYR A 41 -12.83 -1.12 4.43
N GLY A 42 -11.67 -1.18 5.08
CA GLY A 42 -10.96 -2.43 5.36
C GLY A 42 -10.34 -3.08 4.14
N ASP A 43 -10.22 -2.36 3.02
CA ASP A 43 -9.64 -2.87 1.77
C ASP A 43 -8.29 -2.23 1.43
N ALA A 44 -7.70 -1.47 2.37
CA ALA A 44 -6.35 -0.94 2.28
C ALA A 44 -5.39 -1.55 3.30
N ALA A 45 -4.11 -1.56 2.95
CA ALA A 45 -3.01 -1.91 3.83
C ALA A 45 -1.76 -1.09 3.46
N ASP A 46 -1.08 -0.59 4.49
CA ASP A 46 0.23 0.03 4.38
C ASP A 46 1.28 -1.03 4.68
N VAL A 47 2.27 -1.20 3.80
CA VAL A 47 3.26 -2.29 3.88
C VAL A 47 4.70 -1.83 3.71
N VAL A 48 5.59 -2.53 4.40
CA VAL A 48 7.05 -2.39 4.30
C VAL A 48 7.71 -3.77 4.25
N SER A 49 8.98 -3.82 3.86
CA SER A 49 9.78 -5.05 3.88
C SER A 49 11.20 -4.76 4.37
N GLY A 50 11.77 -5.72 5.11
CA GLY A 50 13.21 -5.71 5.44
C GLY A 50 14.10 -6.26 4.33
N SER A 51 13.53 -6.93 3.32
CA SER A 51 14.27 -7.59 2.23
C SER A 51 14.04 -6.96 0.85
N ALA A 52 13.04 -6.09 0.70
CA ALA A 52 12.72 -5.40 -0.54
C ALA A 52 12.60 -3.89 -0.29
N SER A 53 13.12 -3.08 -1.21
CA SER A 53 12.92 -1.62 -1.15
C SER A 53 11.45 -1.25 -1.40
N LEU A 54 11.01 -0.08 -0.93
CA LEU A 54 9.67 0.43 -1.21
C LEU A 54 9.38 0.46 -2.72
N CYS A 55 10.35 0.91 -3.53
CA CYS A 55 10.21 0.87 -4.98
C CYS A 55 10.04 -0.55 -5.54
N ARG A 56 10.78 -1.53 -5.03
CA ARG A 56 10.59 -2.93 -5.44
C ARG A 56 9.19 -3.44 -5.09
N ILE A 57 8.66 -3.08 -3.92
CA ILE A 57 7.32 -3.48 -3.47
C ILE A 57 6.25 -2.89 -4.40
N VAL A 58 6.23 -1.57 -4.60
CA VAL A 58 5.16 -0.92 -5.39
C VAL A 58 5.23 -1.30 -6.86
N GLN A 59 6.43 -1.45 -7.42
CA GLN A 59 6.60 -1.91 -8.80
C GLN A 59 5.99 -3.29 -9.03
N GLU A 60 6.12 -4.18 -8.05
CA GLU A 60 5.60 -5.54 -8.14
C GLU A 60 4.11 -5.61 -7.80
N ALA A 61 3.63 -4.79 -6.87
CA ALA A 61 2.24 -4.70 -6.50
C ALA A 61 1.30 -4.41 -7.68
N ARG A 62 1.78 -3.72 -8.74
CA ARG A 62 1.07 -3.51 -10.01
C ARG A 62 0.52 -4.80 -10.62
N ASN A 63 1.19 -5.92 -10.40
CA ASN A 63 0.85 -7.23 -10.96
C ASN A 63 -0.08 -8.07 -10.08
N HIS A 64 -0.51 -7.55 -8.93
CA HIS A 64 -1.24 -8.33 -7.90
C HIS A 64 -2.65 -7.81 -7.61
N GLY A 65 -3.21 -7.02 -8.55
CA GLY A 65 -4.63 -6.64 -8.55
C GLY A 65 -4.99 -5.55 -7.55
N PHE A 66 -4.04 -4.69 -7.15
CA PHE A 66 -4.32 -3.50 -6.35
C PHE A 66 -4.83 -2.36 -7.24
N GLY A 67 -5.93 -1.73 -6.83
CA GLY A 67 -6.50 -0.58 -7.53
C GLY A 67 -5.81 0.72 -7.13
N GLY A 68 -5.44 0.87 -5.86
CA GLY A 68 -4.64 1.99 -5.38
C GLY A 68 -3.24 1.54 -4.96
N LEU A 69 -2.23 2.28 -5.43
CA LEU A 69 -0.82 2.09 -5.09
C LEU A 69 -0.18 3.46 -4.91
N PHE A 70 0.21 3.79 -3.68
CA PHE A 70 0.92 5.03 -3.39
C PHE A 70 2.21 4.73 -2.63
N GLY A 71 3.28 5.46 -2.95
CA GLY A 71 4.60 5.20 -2.42
C GLY A 71 5.54 6.40 -2.61
N PRO A 72 6.86 6.18 -2.61
CA PRO A 72 7.83 7.26 -2.61
C PRO A 72 7.60 8.32 -3.70
N GLY A 73 7.57 9.58 -3.27
CA GLY A 73 7.27 10.75 -4.09
C GLY A 73 5.79 11.17 -4.12
N TYR A 74 4.86 10.31 -3.67
CA TYR A 74 3.48 10.70 -3.41
C TYR A 74 3.38 11.33 -2.00
N PRO A 75 2.60 12.41 -1.81
CA PRO A 75 2.52 13.09 -0.51
C PRO A 75 2.23 12.14 0.65
N ASP A 76 3.04 12.20 1.70
CA ASP A 76 2.93 11.39 2.92
C ASP A 76 3.14 9.86 2.74
N HIS A 77 3.83 9.41 1.68
CA HIS A 77 4.05 7.98 1.38
C HIS A 77 5.52 7.61 1.10
N ASP A 78 6.48 8.38 1.61
CA ASP A 78 7.91 8.10 1.41
C ASP A 78 8.46 6.96 2.29
N ASP A 79 7.71 6.51 3.30
CA ASP A 79 8.16 5.52 4.30
C ASP A 79 7.39 4.19 4.26
N HIS A 80 6.36 4.06 3.42
CA HIS A 80 5.58 2.84 3.23
C HIS A 80 4.97 2.76 1.83
N ILE A 81 4.50 1.57 1.44
CA ILE A 81 3.64 1.41 0.27
C ILE A 81 2.19 1.26 0.72
N HIS A 82 1.33 2.19 0.32
CA HIS A 82 -0.10 2.04 0.43
C HIS A 82 -0.60 1.13 -0.69
N THR A 83 -1.40 0.14 -0.32
CA THR A 83 -2.06 -0.78 -1.26
C THR A 83 -3.55 -0.83 -0.94
N ASP A 84 -4.41 -0.75 -1.95
CA ASP A 84 -5.85 -0.93 -1.73
C ASP A 84 -6.62 -1.58 -2.87
N GLY A 85 -7.84 -2.03 -2.56
CA GLY A 85 -8.73 -2.78 -3.44
C GLY A 85 -9.76 -1.96 -4.21
N ARG A 86 -9.61 -0.64 -4.35
CA ARG A 86 -10.58 0.21 -5.08
C ARG A 86 -10.76 -0.24 -6.54
N SER A 87 -11.88 0.16 -7.14
CA SER A 87 -12.10 0.01 -8.58
C SER A 87 -11.31 1.07 -9.36
N GLY A 88 -10.78 0.69 -10.52
CA GLY A 88 -9.89 1.53 -11.32
C GLY A 88 -8.44 1.55 -10.81
N PHE A 89 -7.57 2.22 -11.57
CA PHE A 89 -6.15 2.35 -11.23
C PHE A 89 -5.84 3.78 -10.79
N GLY A 90 -5.41 3.93 -9.54
CA GLY A 90 -4.79 5.13 -9.00
C GLY A 90 -3.42 4.76 -8.47
N TRP A 91 -2.42 4.79 -9.34
CA TRP A 91 -1.04 4.44 -9.02
C TRP A 91 -0.18 5.69 -9.12
N ASP A 92 0.57 6.00 -8.07
CA ASP A 92 1.42 7.19 -8.00
C ASP A 92 2.56 6.95 -6.99
N ALA A 93 3.76 6.69 -7.50
CA ALA A 93 5.00 6.68 -6.71
C ALA A 93 6.15 7.11 -7.63
N PRO A 94 6.27 8.41 -7.92
CA PRO A 94 7.09 8.93 -9.01
C PRO A 94 8.59 8.69 -8.78
N ASN A 95 9.03 8.62 -7.52
CA ASN A 95 10.43 8.27 -7.20
C ASN A 95 10.76 6.80 -7.50
N CYS A 96 9.75 5.99 -7.81
CA CYS A 96 9.87 4.57 -8.14
C CYS A 96 9.49 4.24 -9.60
N GLY A 97 9.17 5.24 -10.43
CA GLY A 97 8.71 5.01 -11.81
C GLY A 97 7.34 4.32 -11.87
N VAL A 98 6.46 4.64 -10.91
CA VAL A 98 5.06 4.21 -10.85
C VAL A 98 4.17 5.44 -10.90
#